data_AF-A0AAT9TG57-F1
#
_entry.id   AF-A0AAT9TG57-F1
#
_cell.length_a   1.000
_cell.length_b   1.000
_cell.length_c   1.000
_cell.angle_alpha   90.00
_cell.angle_beta   90.00
_cell.angle_gamma   90.00
#
_symmetry.space_group_name_H-M   'P 1'
#
loop_
_entity.id
_entity.type
_entity.pdbx_description
1 polymer ?
#
loop_
_entity_poly.entity_id
_entity_poly.type
_entity_poly.pdbx_seq_one_letter_code
_entity_poly.pdbx_strand_id
1 'polypeptide(L)'
;MTTTHPTLPSPGSSTPPSPPPSPSPPPPQYRITAPRILRSEWHKLHSLRSTWITVTSAVVMVLGVGLIMGGTYTSGGGDSDVDTIVLTLYGSLLGQLCLVVLGILMTAGEYATGMIRSSLTAVPARLPVLWAKAAVFAATVFTVMFATALVTFAAAQAFLHDTDQAASLTAPGIVRALAGNAAALTLMGLLALGLGALLRSVPGAIGAFIGGVMILPEILGMLPYDAVERAIMYFPTQAAGALGSATPIPGTISPGPALLALSLWAGTTLAAAALALNRRDV
;
A
#
# COMPACT_ATOMS: atom_id res chain seq x y z
N MET A 1 -52.50 -78.85 54.31
CA MET A 1 -52.08 -79.11 52.92
C MET A 1 -52.18 -77.78 52.19
N THR A 2 -51.10 -76.99 52.18
CA THR A 2 -51.04 -75.70 51.46
C THR A 2 -49.59 -75.51 51.02
N THR A 3 -49.39 -75.56 49.71
CA THR A 3 -48.13 -75.62 48.99
C THR A 3 -47.47 -74.25 48.89
N THR A 4 -46.21 -74.13 49.32
CA THR A 4 -45.35 -72.97 49.06
C THR A 4 -44.65 -73.15 47.72
N HIS A 5 -44.91 -72.25 46.77
CA HIS A 5 -44.28 -72.20 45.46
C HIS A 5 -42.94 -71.44 45.56
N PRO A 6 -41.80 -71.97 45.08
CA PRO A 6 -40.55 -71.21 45.05
C PRO A 6 -40.52 -70.30 43.81
N THR A 7 -40.27 -69.01 44.03
CA THR A 7 -39.97 -68.03 42.98
C THR A 7 -38.53 -68.21 42.49
N LEU A 8 -38.35 -68.50 41.19
CA LEU A 8 -37.05 -68.52 40.52
C LEU A 8 -36.58 -67.08 40.20
N PRO A 9 -35.27 -66.77 40.32
CA PRO A 9 -34.73 -65.49 39.91
C PRO A 9 -34.69 -65.35 38.38
N SER A 10 -35.03 -64.15 37.89
CA SER A 10 -35.04 -63.80 36.46
C SER A 10 -33.60 -63.76 35.90
N PRO A 11 -33.33 -64.31 34.69
CA PRO A 11 -32.03 -64.21 34.07
C PRO A 11 -31.72 -62.76 33.68
N GLY A 12 -30.60 -62.23 34.20
CA GLY A 12 -30.12 -60.89 33.88
C GLY A 12 -29.84 -60.75 32.38
N SER A 13 -30.47 -59.76 31.75
CA SER A 13 -30.19 -59.36 30.38
C SER A 13 -28.82 -58.67 30.32
N SER A 14 -27.78 -59.41 29.92
CA SER A 14 -26.47 -58.82 29.58
C SER A 14 -26.53 -58.19 28.20
N THR A 15 -26.78 -56.88 28.13
CA THR A 15 -26.65 -56.10 26.89
C THR A 15 -25.18 -56.15 26.45
N PRO A 16 -24.85 -56.56 25.21
CA PRO A 16 -23.47 -56.56 24.75
C PRO A 16 -22.92 -55.12 24.71
N PRO A 17 -21.65 -54.91 25.04
CA PRO A 17 -21.04 -53.59 25.03
C PRO A 17 -21.05 -53.02 23.60
N SER A 18 -21.48 -51.76 23.48
CA SER A 18 -21.48 -51.02 22.23
C SER A 18 -20.07 -50.99 21.61
N PRO A 19 -19.92 -51.25 20.30
CA PRO A 19 -18.61 -51.16 19.67
C PRO A 19 -18.03 -49.74 19.82
N PRO A 20 -16.70 -49.62 20.01
CA PRO A 20 -16.06 -48.32 20.18
C PRO A 20 -16.29 -47.44 18.93
N PRO A 21 -16.53 -46.13 19.11
CA PRO A 21 -16.72 -45.22 17.99
C PRO A 21 -15.50 -45.28 17.06
N SER A 22 -15.75 -45.44 15.76
CA SER A 22 -14.71 -45.42 14.74
C SER A 22 -13.98 -44.06 14.79
N PRO A 23 -12.64 -44.03 14.69
CA PRO A 23 -11.91 -42.77 14.72
C PRO A 23 -12.34 -41.88 13.56
N SER A 24 -12.77 -40.65 13.87
CA SER A 24 -13.13 -39.64 12.89
C SER A 24 -11.94 -39.40 11.95
N PRO A 25 -12.14 -39.38 10.61
CA PRO A 25 -11.05 -39.04 9.71
C PRO A 25 -10.48 -37.66 10.08
N PRO A 26 -9.15 -37.48 10.04
CA PRO A 26 -8.54 -36.21 10.37
C PRO A 26 -9.12 -35.12 9.45
N PRO A 27 -9.43 -33.93 9.98
CA PRO A 27 -9.97 -32.85 9.16
C PRO A 27 -9.01 -32.55 8.00
N PRO A 28 -9.54 -32.28 6.79
CA PRO A 28 -8.69 -32.03 5.63
C PRO A 28 -7.73 -30.88 5.92
N GLN A 29 -6.43 -31.16 5.89
CA GLN A 29 -5.39 -30.14 6.03
C GLN A 29 -5.45 -29.22 4.80
N TYR A 30 -6.15 -28.11 4.93
CA TYR A 30 -6.31 -27.15 3.85
C TYR A 30 -4.97 -26.44 3.65
N ARG A 31 -4.16 -26.90 2.69
CA ARG A 31 -2.89 -26.27 2.36
C ARG A 31 -3.15 -24.86 1.81
N ILE A 32 -2.70 -23.85 2.56
CA ILE A 32 -2.83 -22.45 2.17
C ILE A 32 -1.73 -22.16 1.14
N THR A 33 -2.11 -21.99 -0.12
CA THR A 33 -1.19 -21.68 -1.22
C THR A 33 -1.08 -20.16 -1.43
N ALA A 34 0.08 -19.66 -1.82
CA ALA A 34 0.32 -18.25 -2.17
C ALA A 34 -0.77 -17.58 -3.06
N PRO A 35 -1.25 -18.19 -4.17
CA PRO A 35 -2.30 -17.58 -4.98
C PRO A 35 -3.63 -17.42 -4.23
N ARG A 36 -3.94 -18.30 -3.28
CA ARG A 36 -5.16 -18.20 -2.46
C ARG A 36 -5.08 -17.03 -1.48
N ILE A 37 -3.89 -16.78 -0.93
CA ILE A 37 -3.63 -15.61 -0.07
C ILE A 37 -3.79 -14.33 -0.91
N LEU A 38 -3.18 -14.28 -2.09
CA LEU A 38 -3.28 -13.10 -2.97
C LEU A 38 -4.72 -12.80 -3.35
N ARG A 39 -5.50 -13.82 -3.72
CA ARG A 39 -6.92 -13.68 -4.05
C ARG A 39 -7.76 -13.23 -2.85
N SER A 40 -7.45 -13.71 -1.66
CA SER A 40 -8.09 -13.26 -0.41
C SER A 40 -7.82 -11.79 -0.14
N GLU A 41 -6.56 -11.36 -0.22
CA GLU A 41 -6.18 -9.95 -0.01
C GLU A 41 -6.78 -9.03 -1.08
N TRP A 42 -6.85 -9.49 -2.34
CA TRP A 42 -7.53 -8.77 -3.42
C TRP A 42 -9.00 -8.51 -3.11
N HIS A 43 -9.76 -9.55 -2.77
CA HIS A 43 -11.17 -9.39 -2.40
C HIS A 43 -11.34 -8.50 -1.17
N LYS A 44 -10.45 -8.63 -0.17
CA LYS A 44 -10.48 -7.78 1.02
C LYS A 44 -10.32 -6.31 0.63
N LEU A 45 -9.25 -5.96 -0.07
CA LEU A 45 -8.97 -4.59 -0.48
C LEU A 45 -10.14 -3.98 -1.26
N HIS A 46 -10.74 -4.72 -2.19
CA HIS A 46 -11.88 -4.25 -2.97
C HIS A 46 -13.21 -4.19 -2.21
N SER A 47 -13.38 -4.97 -1.14
CA SER A 47 -14.60 -4.98 -0.33
C SER A 47 -14.68 -3.82 0.69
N LEU A 48 -13.56 -3.22 1.04
CA LEU A 48 -13.51 -2.12 2.02
C LEU A 48 -13.92 -0.79 1.38
N ARG A 49 -14.98 -0.17 1.91
CA ARG A 49 -15.43 1.18 1.49
C ARG A 49 -14.34 2.22 1.65
N SER A 50 -13.52 2.11 2.70
CA SER A 50 -12.40 3.03 2.96
C SER A 50 -11.35 3.01 1.84
N THR A 51 -11.11 1.85 1.21
CA THR A 51 -10.22 1.73 0.04
C THR A 51 -10.74 2.60 -1.09
N TRP A 52 -12.02 2.44 -1.45
CA TRP A 52 -12.58 3.20 -2.55
C TRP A 52 -12.61 4.68 -2.25
N ILE A 53 -13.03 5.10 -1.05
CA ILE A 53 -13.03 6.52 -0.66
C ILE A 53 -11.63 7.12 -0.76
N THR A 54 -10.60 6.45 -0.23
CA THR A 54 -9.22 6.98 -0.25
C THR A 54 -8.63 6.99 -1.65
N VAL A 55 -8.81 5.94 -2.44
CA VAL A 55 -8.35 5.89 -3.84
C VAL A 55 -9.08 6.92 -4.69
N THR A 56 -10.41 7.03 -4.60
CA THR A 56 -11.17 8.03 -5.36
C THR A 56 -10.79 9.44 -4.95
N SER A 57 -10.57 9.71 -3.66
CA SER A 57 -10.08 11.01 -3.21
C SER A 57 -8.69 11.32 -3.79
N ALA A 58 -7.79 10.33 -3.84
CA ALA A 58 -6.49 10.51 -4.49
C ALA A 58 -6.65 10.86 -5.97
N VAL A 59 -7.48 10.10 -6.70
CA VAL A 59 -7.78 10.32 -8.12
C VAL A 59 -8.36 11.72 -8.35
N VAL A 60 -9.34 12.13 -7.54
CA VAL A 60 -9.98 13.44 -7.62
C VAL A 60 -8.98 14.56 -7.34
N MET A 61 -8.08 14.39 -6.37
CA MET A 61 -7.04 15.38 -6.09
C MET A 61 -6.05 15.52 -7.24
N VAL A 62 -5.57 14.40 -7.82
CA VAL A 62 -4.66 14.43 -8.96
C VAL A 62 -5.33 15.08 -10.17
N LEU A 63 -6.51 14.57 -10.55
CA LEU A 63 -7.23 15.04 -11.73
C LEU A 63 -7.72 16.48 -11.56
N GLY A 64 -8.35 16.79 -10.44
CA GLY A 64 -8.93 18.10 -10.18
C GLY A 64 -7.88 19.21 -10.16
N VAL A 65 -6.77 19.00 -9.44
CA VAL A 65 -5.68 19.99 -9.42
C VAL A 65 -5.00 20.06 -10.78
N GLY A 66 -4.75 18.94 -11.46
CA GLY A 66 -4.14 18.95 -12.78
C GLY A 66 -4.96 19.72 -13.84
N LEU A 67 -6.29 19.59 -13.79
CA LEU A 67 -7.21 20.35 -14.64
C LEU A 67 -7.22 21.83 -14.28
N ILE A 68 -7.18 22.18 -12.99
CA ILE A 68 -7.10 23.58 -12.55
C ILE A 68 -5.78 24.19 -13.05
N MET A 69 -4.64 23.56 -12.76
CA MET A 69 -3.33 24.03 -13.21
C MET A 69 -3.29 24.16 -14.74
N GLY A 70 -3.86 23.21 -15.46
CA GLY A 70 -3.96 23.26 -16.91
C GLY A 70 -4.81 24.43 -17.42
N GLY A 71 -6.00 24.61 -16.85
CA GLY A 71 -6.95 25.64 -17.28
C GLY A 71 -6.61 27.07 -16.85
N THR A 72 -5.81 27.24 -15.80
CA THR A 72 -5.36 28.56 -15.33
C THR A 72 -3.98 28.95 -15.83
N TYR A 73 -3.29 28.06 -16.55
CA TYR A 73 -1.94 28.34 -17.03
C TYR A 73 -1.92 29.46 -18.08
N THR A 74 -0.99 30.40 -17.92
CA THR A 74 -0.77 31.51 -18.87
C THR A 74 0.70 31.57 -19.27
N SER A 75 0.96 31.52 -20.57
CA SER A 75 2.30 31.62 -21.14
C SER A 75 2.99 32.94 -20.77
N GLY A 76 4.27 32.89 -20.38
CA GLY A 76 5.05 34.06 -19.98
C GLY A 76 4.87 34.49 -18.53
N GLY A 77 4.05 33.77 -17.75
CA GLY A 77 3.79 34.03 -16.34
C GLY A 77 4.77 33.36 -15.37
N GLY A 78 6.10 33.48 -15.59
CA GLY A 78 7.15 33.00 -14.68
C GLY A 78 7.30 31.48 -14.51
N ASP A 79 6.25 30.70 -14.77
CA ASP A 79 6.20 29.24 -14.64
C ASP A 79 6.58 28.50 -15.94
N SER A 80 7.07 29.21 -16.95
CA SER A 80 7.49 28.63 -18.23
C SER A 80 8.62 27.60 -18.09
N ASP A 81 9.45 27.73 -17.06
CA ASP A 81 10.57 26.81 -16.78
C ASP A 81 10.15 25.56 -16.00
N VAL A 82 8.88 25.47 -15.57
CA VAL A 82 8.37 24.30 -14.84
C VAL A 82 8.15 23.14 -15.81
N ASP A 83 8.58 21.95 -15.39
CA ASP A 83 8.34 20.72 -16.14
C ASP A 83 6.84 20.44 -16.28
N THR A 84 6.39 20.21 -17.52
CA THR A 84 4.98 20.00 -17.85
C THR A 84 4.33 18.86 -17.05
N ILE A 85 5.07 17.79 -16.73
CA ILE A 85 4.51 16.69 -15.94
C ILE A 85 4.35 17.11 -14.48
N VAL A 86 5.32 17.82 -13.93
CA VAL A 86 5.22 18.36 -12.56
C VAL A 86 4.05 19.33 -12.45
N LEU A 87 3.85 20.21 -13.45
CA LEU A 87 2.72 21.13 -13.52
C LEU A 87 1.38 20.38 -13.59
N THR A 88 1.25 19.45 -14.54
CA THR A 88 -0.01 18.74 -14.80
C THR A 88 -0.37 17.71 -13.74
N LEU A 89 0.62 17.14 -13.05
CA LEU A 89 0.43 16.15 -11.98
C LEU A 89 0.65 16.71 -10.59
N TYR A 90 0.62 18.04 -10.41
CA TYR A 90 0.83 18.69 -9.12
C TYR A 90 -0.10 18.16 -8.02
N GLY A 91 -1.33 17.78 -8.38
CA GLY A 91 -2.30 17.14 -7.49
C GLY A 91 -1.83 15.80 -6.88
N SER A 92 -0.78 15.19 -7.42
CA SER A 92 -0.17 13.97 -6.88
C SER A 92 0.39 14.19 -5.47
N LEU A 93 0.82 15.41 -5.12
CA LEU A 93 1.25 15.73 -3.75
C LEU A 93 0.11 15.55 -2.74
N LEU A 94 -1.10 15.97 -3.10
CA LEU A 94 -2.30 15.80 -2.28
C LEU A 94 -2.80 14.35 -2.33
N GLY A 95 -2.84 13.75 -3.52
CA GLY A 95 -3.26 12.36 -3.70
C GLY A 95 -2.36 11.37 -2.95
N GLN A 96 -1.07 11.68 -2.82
CA GLN A 96 -0.11 10.90 -2.03
C GLN A 96 -0.58 10.72 -0.58
N LEU A 97 -1.10 11.77 0.06
CA LEU A 97 -1.55 11.69 1.45
C LEU A 97 -2.68 10.66 1.61
N CYS A 98 -3.62 10.63 0.66
CA CYS A 98 -4.70 9.64 0.65
C CYS A 98 -4.15 8.20 0.51
N LEU A 99 -3.15 7.99 -0.36
CA LEU A 99 -2.55 6.68 -0.60
C LEU A 99 -1.66 6.21 0.56
N VAL A 100 -0.96 7.13 1.22
CA VAL A 100 -0.20 6.89 2.45
C VAL A 100 -1.13 6.43 3.56
N VAL A 101 -2.25 7.13 3.76
CA VAL A 101 -3.28 6.73 4.73
C VAL A 101 -3.84 5.35 4.40
N LEU A 102 -4.14 5.08 3.13
CA LEU A 102 -4.60 3.76 2.69
C LEU A 102 -3.58 2.67 3.02
N GLY A 103 -2.30 2.89 2.71
CA GLY A 103 -1.21 1.96 3.01
C GLY A 103 -1.14 1.64 4.50
N ILE A 104 -1.18 2.67 5.35
CA ILE A 104 -1.18 2.52 6.82
C ILE A 104 -2.42 1.76 7.29
N LEU A 105 -3.61 2.11 6.82
CA LEU A 105 -4.87 1.47 7.22
C LEU A 105 -4.91 -0.01 6.81
N MET A 106 -4.32 -0.38 5.68
CA MET A 106 -4.29 -1.75 5.19
C MET A 106 -3.59 -2.73 6.14
N THR A 107 -2.68 -2.23 6.99
CA THR A 107 -1.96 -3.02 7.99
C THR A 107 -2.34 -2.62 9.42
N ALA A 108 -2.14 -1.37 9.81
CA ALA A 108 -2.43 -0.86 11.16
C ALA A 108 -3.93 -0.92 11.50
N GLY A 109 -4.83 -0.81 10.52
CA GLY A 109 -6.28 -0.90 10.74
C GLY A 109 -6.73 -2.28 11.21
N GLU A 110 -6.00 -3.33 10.87
CA GLU A 110 -6.30 -4.69 11.35
C GLU A 110 -5.91 -4.88 12.83
N TYR A 111 -4.92 -4.13 13.33
CA TYR A 111 -4.58 -4.08 14.75
C TYR A 111 -5.64 -3.31 15.54
N ALA A 112 -6.11 -2.17 15.01
CA ALA A 112 -7.13 -1.34 15.65
C ALA A 112 -8.48 -2.07 15.80
N THR A 113 -8.85 -2.91 14.83
CA THR A 113 -10.12 -3.67 14.84
C THR A 113 -10.02 -5.04 15.54
N GLY A 114 -8.82 -5.45 15.97
CA GLY A 114 -8.58 -6.78 16.54
C GLY A 114 -8.66 -7.94 15.54
N MET A 115 -8.87 -7.66 14.24
CA MET A 115 -9.02 -8.65 13.16
C MET A 115 -7.75 -9.50 12.98
N ILE A 116 -6.59 -8.98 13.38
CA ILE A 116 -5.32 -9.72 13.33
C ILE A 116 -5.35 -11.04 14.08
N ARG A 117 -6.08 -11.13 15.19
CA ARG A 117 -6.21 -12.40 15.91
C ARG A 117 -6.96 -13.45 15.08
N SER A 118 -7.99 -13.06 14.33
CA SER A 118 -8.73 -13.96 13.44
C SER A 118 -7.97 -14.36 12.16
N SER A 119 -7.16 -13.44 11.60
CA SER A 119 -6.34 -13.75 10.42
C SER A 119 -5.21 -14.71 10.76
N LEU A 120 -4.59 -14.52 11.93
CA LEU A 120 -3.44 -15.32 12.37
C LEU A 120 -3.84 -16.72 12.89
N THR A 121 -5.07 -16.91 13.35
CA THR A 121 -5.60 -18.25 13.67
C THR A 121 -5.96 -19.04 12.42
N ALA A 122 -6.36 -18.37 11.33
CA ALA A 122 -6.70 -19.01 10.05
C ALA A 122 -5.46 -19.30 9.17
N VAL A 123 -4.42 -18.46 9.22
CA VAL A 123 -3.16 -18.63 8.48
C VAL A 123 -1.98 -18.40 9.43
N PRO A 124 -1.33 -19.46 9.96
CA PRO A 124 -0.21 -19.31 10.89
C PRO A 124 1.07 -18.73 10.24
N ALA A 125 1.11 -18.60 8.91
CA ALA A 125 2.24 -18.03 8.18
C ALA A 125 2.09 -16.50 8.03
N ARG A 126 2.82 -15.74 8.86
CA ARG A 126 2.71 -14.27 9.00
C ARG A 126 3.33 -13.50 7.83
N LEU A 127 4.41 -14.02 7.25
CA LEU A 127 5.16 -13.35 6.17
C LEU A 127 4.47 -13.40 4.80
N PRO A 128 3.91 -14.54 4.34
CA PRO A 128 3.21 -14.58 3.06
C PRO A 128 2.04 -13.60 2.95
N VAL A 129 1.35 -13.32 4.06
CA VAL A 129 0.26 -12.34 4.10
C VAL A 129 0.77 -10.92 3.92
N LEU A 130 1.88 -10.54 4.57
CA LEU A 130 2.48 -9.21 4.39
C LEU A 130 2.92 -8.98 2.94
N TRP A 131 3.58 -9.96 2.33
CA TRP A 131 3.99 -9.87 0.93
C TRP A 131 2.80 -9.84 -0.03
N ALA A 132 1.75 -10.62 0.23
CA ALA A 132 0.52 -10.57 -0.56
C ALA A 132 -0.16 -9.19 -0.47
N LYS A 133 -0.22 -8.59 0.73
CA LYS A 133 -0.75 -7.23 0.93
C LYS A 133 0.06 -6.20 0.14
N ALA A 134 1.39 -6.24 0.26
CA ALA A 134 2.27 -5.35 -0.49
C ALA A 134 2.08 -5.50 -2.00
N ALA A 135 2.00 -6.73 -2.51
CA ALA A 135 1.80 -6.99 -3.94
C ALA A 135 0.43 -6.51 -4.44
N VAL A 136 -0.65 -6.79 -3.71
CA VAL A 136 -2.02 -6.35 -4.06
C VAL A 136 -2.12 -4.82 -4.01
N PHE A 137 -1.57 -4.19 -2.96
CA PHE A 137 -1.51 -2.73 -2.85
C PHE A 137 -0.75 -2.13 -4.03
N ALA A 138 0.45 -2.65 -4.31
CA ALA A 138 1.31 -2.16 -5.37
C ALA A 138 0.62 -2.24 -6.73
N ALA A 139 0.06 -3.41 -7.08
CA ALA A 139 -0.64 -3.60 -8.34
C ALA A 139 -1.85 -2.67 -8.47
N THR A 140 -2.65 -2.52 -7.41
CA THR A 140 -3.86 -1.69 -7.43
C THR A 140 -3.51 -0.20 -7.56
N VAL A 141 -2.65 0.30 -6.68
CA VAL A 141 -2.30 1.73 -6.64
C VAL A 141 -1.52 2.14 -7.88
N PHE A 142 -0.56 1.32 -8.33
CA PHE A 142 0.18 1.63 -9.56
C PHE A 142 -0.77 1.70 -10.76
N THR A 143 -1.66 0.72 -10.93
CA THR A 143 -2.58 0.69 -12.08
C THR A 143 -3.52 1.90 -12.07
N VAL A 144 -4.14 2.18 -10.92
CA VAL A 144 -5.09 3.29 -10.79
C VAL A 144 -4.38 4.63 -10.97
N MET A 145 -3.21 4.83 -10.35
CA MET A 145 -2.51 6.10 -10.44
C MET A 145 -1.83 6.32 -11.79
N PHE A 146 -1.38 5.26 -12.45
CA PHE A 146 -0.87 5.37 -13.81
C PHE A 146 -1.97 5.74 -14.80
N ALA A 147 -3.14 5.09 -14.71
CA ALA A 147 -4.31 5.46 -15.50
C ALA A 147 -4.75 6.91 -15.21
N THR A 148 -4.75 7.32 -13.94
CA THR A 148 -5.09 8.69 -13.54
C THR A 148 -4.09 9.70 -14.10
N ALA A 149 -2.80 9.40 -14.06
CA ALA A 149 -1.75 10.25 -14.62
C ALA A 149 -1.91 10.43 -16.14
N LEU A 150 -2.20 9.35 -16.87
CA LEU A 150 -2.49 9.41 -18.31
C LEU A 150 -3.72 10.26 -18.63
N VAL A 151 -4.82 10.06 -17.90
CA VAL A 151 -6.07 10.82 -18.10
C VAL A 151 -5.86 12.30 -17.75
N THR A 152 -5.19 12.58 -16.63
CA THR A 152 -4.94 13.96 -16.17
C THR A 152 -4.04 14.69 -17.15
N PHE A 153 -2.95 14.06 -17.61
CA PHE A 153 -2.08 14.64 -18.62
C PHE A 153 -2.83 14.93 -19.92
N ALA A 154 -3.55 13.95 -20.47
CA ALA A 154 -4.30 14.13 -21.71
C ALA A 154 -5.36 15.24 -21.59
N ALA A 155 -6.06 15.31 -20.46
CA ALA A 155 -7.08 16.32 -20.23
C ALA A 155 -6.48 17.73 -20.00
N ALA A 156 -5.35 17.84 -19.28
CA ALA A 156 -4.64 19.10 -19.10
C ALA A 156 -4.06 19.62 -20.43
N GLN A 157 -3.54 18.73 -21.28
CA GLN A 157 -3.03 19.08 -22.61
C GLN A 157 -4.09 19.66 -23.55
N ALA A 158 -5.38 19.38 -23.32
CA ALA A 158 -6.46 20.05 -24.05
C ALA A 158 -6.49 21.57 -23.78
N PHE A 159 -6.02 22.03 -22.62
CA PHE A 159 -5.91 23.45 -22.29
C PHE A 159 -4.54 24.04 -22.65
N LEU A 160 -3.49 23.21 -22.64
CA LEU A 160 -2.10 23.63 -22.84
C LEU A 160 -1.63 23.63 -24.29
N HIS A 161 -2.44 23.17 -25.24
CA HIS A 161 -2.02 22.94 -26.63
C HIS A 161 -1.48 24.19 -27.35
N ASP A 162 -1.95 25.38 -26.99
CA ASP A 162 -1.51 26.66 -27.57
C ASP A 162 -0.46 27.38 -26.70
N THR A 163 0.11 26.70 -25.70
CA THR A 163 1.07 27.29 -24.77
C THR A 163 2.45 26.65 -24.89
N ASP A 164 3.43 27.21 -24.18
CA ASP A 164 4.79 26.68 -24.04
C ASP A 164 4.86 25.35 -23.26
N GLN A 165 3.74 24.90 -22.68
CA GLN A 165 3.61 23.63 -21.95
C GLN A 165 2.94 22.53 -22.81
N ALA A 166 2.72 22.78 -24.10
CA ALA A 166 2.22 21.78 -25.03
C ALA A 166 3.21 20.62 -25.17
N ALA A 167 2.76 19.40 -24.87
CA ALA A 167 3.58 18.19 -24.91
C ALA A 167 2.80 16.99 -25.45
N SER A 168 3.43 16.22 -26.34
CA SER A 168 2.89 14.94 -26.80
C SER A 168 3.22 13.82 -25.82
N LEU A 169 2.33 12.82 -25.69
CA LEU A 169 2.62 11.57 -24.97
C LEU A 169 3.88 10.86 -25.50
N THR A 170 4.18 11.01 -26.80
CA THR A 170 5.36 10.39 -27.42
C THR A 170 6.63 11.21 -27.25
N ALA A 171 6.55 12.40 -26.62
CA ALA A 171 7.72 13.22 -26.40
C ALA A 171 8.68 12.52 -25.42
N PRO A 172 10.01 12.71 -25.58
CA PRO A 172 11.00 12.08 -24.73
C PRO A 172 10.74 12.36 -23.24
N GLY A 173 10.77 11.31 -22.42
CA GLY A 173 10.64 11.44 -20.96
C GLY A 173 9.20 11.50 -20.42
N ILE A 174 8.18 11.81 -21.23
CA ILE A 174 6.78 11.96 -20.76
C ILE A 174 6.24 10.66 -20.18
N VAL A 175 6.20 9.57 -20.96
CA VAL A 175 5.69 8.26 -20.46
C VAL A 175 6.49 7.76 -19.26
N ARG A 176 7.82 7.99 -19.26
CA ARG A 176 8.69 7.64 -18.14
C ARG A 176 8.28 8.39 -16.88
N ALA A 177 8.04 9.70 -16.97
CA ALA A 177 7.64 10.54 -15.86
C ALA A 177 6.23 10.20 -15.34
N LEU A 178 5.28 9.90 -16.23
CA LEU A 178 3.94 9.43 -15.85
C LEU A 178 4.01 8.10 -15.08
N ALA A 179 4.79 7.15 -15.59
CA ALA A 179 5.03 5.86 -14.92
C ALA A 179 5.81 6.05 -13.62
N GLY A 180 6.80 6.95 -13.61
CA GLY A 180 7.61 7.29 -12.45
C GLY A 180 6.80 7.93 -11.33
N ASN A 181 5.89 8.86 -11.64
CA ASN A 181 4.94 9.41 -10.67
C ASN A 181 4.05 8.33 -10.06
N ALA A 182 3.46 7.45 -10.89
CA ALA A 182 2.65 6.33 -10.40
C ALA A 182 3.47 5.37 -9.52
N ALA A 183 4.71 5.07 -9.91
CA ALA A 183 5.63 4.25 -9.13
C ALA A 183 6.01 4.92 -7.80
N ALA A 184 6.26 6.23 -7.81
CA ALA A 184 6.60 7.01 -6.63
C ALA A 184 5.46 6.98 -5.60
N LEU A 185 4.22 7.28 -6.02
CA LEU A 185 3.03 7.21 -5.17
C LEU A 185 2.83 5.80 -4.59
N THR A 186 3.06 4.78 -5.41
CA THR A 186 2.94 3.38 -4.99
C THR A 186 3.99 3.01 -3.93
N LEU A 187 5.26 3.36 -4.16
CA LEU A 187 6.34 3.06 -3.24
C LEU A 187 6.22 3.86 -1.93
N MET A 188 5.76 5.11 -1.98
CA MET A 188 5.43 5.90 -0.79
C MET A 188 4.29 5.25 0.01
N GLY A 189 3.26 4.75 -0.67
CA GLY A 189 2.21 3.97 -0.04
C GLY A 189 2.70 2.65 0.57
N LEU A 190 3.65 1.95 -0.07
CA LEU A 190 4.26 0.73 0.46
C LEU A 190 5.13 1.00 1.69
N LEU A 191 5.90 2.10 1.68
CA LEU A 191 6.65 2.57 2.84
C LEU A 191 5.69 2.81 4.01
N ALA A 192 4.58 3.51 3.76
CA ALA A 192 3.54 3.77 4.74
C ALA A 192 2.87 2.47 5.25
N LEU A 193 2.63 1.51 4.35
CA LEU A 193 2.11 0.17 4.68
C LEU A 193 3.07 -0.58 5.61
N GLY A 194 4.37 -0.52 5.33
CA GLY A 194 5.44 -1.08 6.17
C GLY A 194 5.48 -0.43 7.56
N LEU A 195 5.41 0.90 7.63
CA LEU A 195 5.31 1.63 8.91
C LEU A 195 4.06 1.23 9.70
N GLY A 196 2.90 1.09 9.05
CA GLY A 196 1.67 0.62 9.68
C GLY A 196 1.81 -0.79 10.27
N ALA A 197 2.48 -1.70 9.55
CA ALA A 197 2.75 -3.05 10.01
C ALA A 197 3.76 -3.09 11.16
N LEU A 198 4.80 -2.25 11.10
CA LEU A 198 5.86 -2.18 12.09
C LEU A 198 5.39 -1.57 13.42
N LEU A 199 4.65 -0.46 13.34
CA LEU A 199 4.21 0.32 14.50
C LEU A 199 2.89 -0.17 15.07
N ARG A 200 2.09 -0.92 14.30
CA ARG A 200 0.82 -1.51 14.73
C ARG A 200 -0.20 -0.49 15.27
N SER A 201 -0.04 0.77 14.88
CA SER A 201 -0.83 1.91 15.35
C SER A 201 -1.03 2.90 14.21
N VAL A 202 -2.29 3.22 13.90
CA VAL A 202 -2.61 4.17 12.81
C VAL A 202 -2.05 5.56 13.14
N PRO A 203 -2.30 6.17 14.31
CA PRO A 203 -1.72 7.48 14.64
C PRO A 203 -0.19 7.47 14.67
N GLY A 204 0.41 6.40 15.23
CA GLY A 204 1.86 6.27 15.30
C GLY A 204 2.51 6.18 13.92
N ALA A 205 1.92 5.42 13.00
CA ALA A 205 2.41 5.29 11.64
C ALA A 205 2.23 6.57 10.81
N ILE A 206 1.11 7.27 10.98
CA ILE A 206 0.91 8.58 10.35
C ILE A 206 1.95 9.58 10.86
N GLY A 207 2.15 9.67 12.17
CA GLY A 207 3.15 10.55 12.78
C GLY A 207 4.58 10.24 12.32
N ALA A 208 4.93 8.95 12.25
CA ALA A 208 6.24 8.51 11.77
C ALA A 208 6.46 8.85 10.28
N PHE A 209 5.44 8.67 9.44
CA PHE A 209 5.53 9.02 8.03
C PHE A 209 5.65 10.54 7.84
N ILE A 210 4.74 11.32 8.43
CA ILE A 210 4.77 12.78 8.28
C ILE A 210 6.05 13.37 8.87
N GLY A 211 6.37 13.03 10.13
CA GLY A 211 7.54 13.57 10.80
C GLY A 211 8.85 13.09 10.16
N GLY A 212 8.97 11.79 9.91
CA GLY A 212 10.22 11.18 9.44
C GLY A 212 10.43 11.26 7.94
N VAL A 213 9.38 11.18 7.13
CA VAL A 213 9.51 11.14 5.67
C VAL A 213 9.26 12.50 5.04
N MET A 214 8.30 13.29 5.55
CA MET A 214 7.95 14.58 4.95
C MET A 214 8.65 15.77 5.62
N ILE A 215 8.64 15.86 6.94
CA ILE A 215 9.14 17.05 7.65
C ILE A 215 10.66 17.00 7.86
N LEU A 216 11.20 15.85 8.24
CA LEU A 216 12.63 15.68 8.50
C LEU A 216 13.56 16.16 7.36
N PRO A 217 13.32 15.84 6.06
CA PRO A 217 14.22 16.30 5.00
C PRO A 217 14.20 17.81 4.82
N GLU A 218 13.05 18.46 5.04
CA GLU A 218 12.92 19.92 4.97
C GLU A 218 13.72 20.60 6.08
N ILE A 219 13.68 20.06 7.29
CA ILE A 219 14.49 20.54 8.41
C ILE A 219 15.98 20.33 8.14
N LEU A 220 16.35 19.13 7.65
CA LEU A 220 17.74 18.82 7.32
C LEU A 220 18.27 19.71 6.18
N GLY A 221 17.42 20.10 5.24
CA GLY A 221 17.77 20.99 4.12
C GLY A 221 18.15 22.40 4.55
N MET A 222 17.80 22.82 5.77
CA MET A 222 18.23 24.11 6.34
C MET A 222 19.68 24.08 6.85
N LEU A 223 20.28 22.89 6.97
CA LEU A 223 21.64 22.75 7.45
C LEU A 223 22.65 22.99 6.31
N PRO A 224 23.66 23.86 6.50
CA PRO A 224 24.64 24.19 5.47
C PRO A 224 25.76 23.13 5.40
N TYR A 225 25.39 21.86 5.19
CA TYR A 225 26.34 20.74 5.08
C TYR A 225 26.13 19.97 3.77
N ASP A 226 27.14 19.96 2.89
CA ASP A 226 27.10 19.26 1.59
C ASP A 226 26.79 17.76 1.69
N ALA A 227 27.17 17.13 2.82
CA ALA A 227 26.86 15.72 3.06
C ALA A 227 25.36 15.50 3.31
N VAL A 228 24.70 16.46 3.98
CA VAL A 228 23.27 16.42 4.26
C VAL A 228 22.48 16.69 2.98
N GLU A 229 22.88 17.69 2.19
CA GLU A 229 22.26 17.98 0.90
C GLU A 229 22.30 16.76 -0.03
N ARG A 230 23.47 16.10 -0.15
CA ARG A 230 23.61 14.86 -0.92
C ARG A 230 22.75 13.72 -0.40
N ALA A 231 22.59 13.60 0.92
CA ALA A 231 21.74 12.56 1.52
C ALA A 231 20.25 12.80 1.26
N ILE A 232 19.82 14.07 1.30
CA ILE A 232 18.44 14.49 1.07
C ILE A 232 17.97 14.11 -0.34
N MET A 233 18.85 14.15 -1.35
CA MET A 233 18.49 13.75 -2.72
C MET A 233 17.99 12.30 -2.81
N TYR A 234 18.42 11.41 -1.91
CA TYR A 234 17.98 10.01 -1.84
C TYR A 234 16.85 9.78 -0.82
N PHE A 235 16.36 10.85 -0.21
CA PHE A 235 15.24 10.77 0.74
C PHE A 235 13.92 10.52 -0.01
N PRO A 236 12.93 9.81 0.58
CA PRO A 236 11.78 9.34 -0.19
C PRO A 236 10.99 10.43 -0.91
N THR A 237 10.84 11.62 -0.31
CA THR A 237 10.14 12.76 -0.93
C THR A 237 10.88 13.30 -2.16
N GLN A 238 12.20 13.45 -2.07
CA GLN A 238 13.02 13.97 -3.17
C GLN A 238 13.16 12.94 -4.30
N ALA A 239 13.37 11.67 -3.95
CA ALA A 239 13.39 10.58 -4.92
C ALA A 239 12.03 10.44 -5.64
N ALA A 240 10.91 10.61 -4.93
CA ALA A 240 9.58 10.61 -5.53
C ALA A 240 9.41 11.76 -6.55
N GLY A 241 9.86 12.96 -6.21
CA GLY A 241 9.82 14.12 -7.12
C GLY A 241 10.64 13.88 -8.40
N ALA A 242 11.86 13.36 -8.27
CA ALA A 242 12.73 13.07 -9.41
C ALA A 242 12.18 11.98 -10.37
N LEU A 243 11.33 11.08 -9.88
CA LEU A 243 10.65 10.09 -10.73
C LEU A 243 9.50 10.70 -11.54
N GLY A 244 8.85 11.73 -11.00
CA GLY A 244 7.71 12.40 -11.60
C GLY A 244 8.05 13.46 -12.63
N SER A 245 9.33 13.68 -12.97
CA SER A 245 9.74 14.71 -13.92
C SER A 245 10.11 14.16 -15.30
N ALA A 246 9.69 14.84 -16.37
CA ALA A 246 10.11 14.49 -17.72
C ALA A 246 11.54 14.97 -18.01
N THR A 247 11.88 16.16 -17.51
CA THR A 247 13.18 16.80 -17.65
C THR A 247 14.02 16.65 -16.38
N PRO A 248 15.36 16.63 -16.50
CA PRO A 248 16.25 16.62 -15.34
C PRO A 248 16.10 17.91 -14.53
N ILE A 249 15.84 17.77 -13.23
CA ILE A 249 15.75 18.90 -12.31
C ILE A 249 17.15 19.13 -11.71
N PRO A 250 17.73 20.35 -11.82
CA PRO A 250 19.00 20.68 -11.18
C PRO A 250 18.97 20.37 -9.67
N GLY A 251 20.05 19.79 -9.14
CA GLY A 251 20.13 19.43 -7.72
C GLY A 251 19.39 18.15 -7.32
N THR A 252 18.85 17.38 -8.27
CA THR A 252 18.20 16.09 -8.01
C THR A 252 18.96 14.92 -8.65
N ILE A 253 18.72 13.72 -8.12
CA ILE A 253 19.25 12.48 -8.70
C ILE A 253 18.47 12.07 -9.95
N SER A 254 19.12 11.31 -10.84
CA SER A 254 18.44 10.81 -12.03
C SER A 254 17.34 9.77 -11.68
N PRO A 255 16.36 9.55 -12.57
CA PRO A 255 15.20 8.69 -12.27
C PRO A 255 15.55 7.25 -11.88
N GLY A 256 16.62 6.67 -12.43
CA GLY A 256 17.05 5.30 -12.11
C GLY A 256 17.49 5.13 -10.64
N PRO A 257 18.50 5.88 -10.18
CA PRO A 257 18.88 5.97 -8.77
C PRO A 257 17.72 6.36 -7.85
N ALA A 258 16.83 7.26 -8.29
CA ALA A 258 15.64 7.64 -7.51
C ALA A 258 14.70 6.43 -7.27
N LEU A 259 14.44 5.64 -8.32
CA LEU A 259 13.63 4.43 -8.22
C LEU A 259 14.26 3.42 -7.27
N LEU A 260 15.58 3.22 -7.36
CA LEU A 260 16.31 2.31 -6.48
C LEU A 260 16.25 2.79 -5.03
N ALA A 261 16.52 4.07 -4.77
CA ALA A 261 16.49 4.63 -3.43
C ALA A 261 15.11 4.46 -2.79
N LEU A 262 14.05 4.82 -3.52
CA LEU A 262 12.68 4.72 -3.01
C LEU A 262 12.25 3.25 -2.81
N SER A 263 12.69 2.35 -3.69
CA SER A 263 12.49 0.91 -3.54
C SER A 263 13.23 0.34 -2.32
N LEU A 264 14.44 0.83 -2.03
CA LEU A 264 15.20 0.44 -0.83
C LEU A 264 14.50 0.95 0.44
N TRP A 265 13.97 2.17 0.46
CA TRP A 265 13.20 2.67 1.59
C TRP A 265 11.91 1.86 1.84
N ALA A 266 11.14 1.58 0.79
CA ALA A 266 9.96 0.72 0.91
C ALA A 266 10.33 -0.72 1.31
N GLY A 267 11.38 -1.29 0.71
CA GLY A 267 11.85 -2.63 1.00
C GLY A 267 12.40 -2.79 2.41
N THR A 268 13.18 -1.82 2.90
CA THR A 268 13.74 -1.84 4.27
C THR A 268 12.66 -1.69 5.33
N THR A 269 11.66 -0.82 5.12
CA THR A 269 10.52 -0.68 6.04
C THR A 269 9.66 -1.93 6.09
N LEU A 270 9.37 -2.55 4.93
CA LEU A 270 8.67 -3.84 4.85
C LEU A 270 9.48 -4.99 5.48
N ALA A 271 10.80 -5.03 5.25
CA ALA A 271 11.69 -6.02 5.87
C ALA A 271 11.76 -5.85 7.39
N ALA A 272 11.84 -4.61 7.89
CA ALA A 272 11.79 -4.32 9.31
C ALA A 272 10.45 -4.77 9.93
N ALA A 273 9.33 -4.52 9.25
CA ALA A 273 8.02 -5.01 9.67
C ALA A 273 7.96 -6.54 9.70
N ALA A 274 8.46 -7.22 8.66
CA ALA A 274 8.56 -8.67 8.58
C ALA A 274 9.39 -9.27 9.74
N LEU A 275 10.54 -8.68 10.03
CA LEU A 275 11.40 -9.11 11.14
C LEU A 275 10.71 -8.90 12.51
N ALA A 276 10.02 -7.78 12.70
CA ALA A 276 9.27 -7.50 13.92
C ALA A 276 8.09 -8.47 14.11
N LEU A 277 7.41 -8.85 13.03
CA LEU A 277 6.33 -9.86 13.04
C LEU A 277 6.83 -11.26 13.43
N ASN A 278 8.07 -11.60 13.12
CA ASN A 278 8.65 -12.90 13.43
C ASN A 278 9.19 -13.00 14.86
N ARG A 279 9.54 -11.86 15.48
CA ARG A 279 10.12 -11.79 16.83
C ARG A 279 9.11 -11.48 17.93
N ARG A 280 7.99 -10.82 17.59
CA ARG A 280 6.96 -10.44 18.55
C ARG A 280 5.75 -11.33 18.36
N ASP A 281 5.61 -12.34 19.22
CA ASP A 281 4.37 -13.09 19.36
C ASP A 281 3.20 -12.11 19.58
N VAL A 282 2.05 -12.44 18.97
CA VAL A 282 0.81 -11.67 19.05
C VAL A 282 -0.18 -12.47 19.86
#